data_AF-A0A7V9CGG2-F1
#
_entry.id   AF-A0A7V9CGG2-F1
#
_cell.length_a   1.000
_cell.length_b   1.000
_cell.length_c   1.000
_cell.angle_alpha   90.00
_cell.angle_beta   90.00
_cell.angle_gamma   90.00
#
_symmetry.space_group_name_H-M   'P 1'
#
loop_
_entity.id
_entity.type
_entity.pdbx_description
1 polymer ?
#
loop_
_entity_poly.entity_id
_entity_poly.type
_entity_poly.pdbx_seq_one_letter_code
_entity_poly.pdbx_strand_id
1 'polypeptide(L)'
;MRFLSLLFIALTLAPAMAHLLEPLNKINLPAEDYLTVQQIYRGWALLGFVVFGALASTLILAIKVRKERGVFALTLIAFLCIAGTQIVFWMFTYPANQATNNWTMLPDNWMALRTRWEYSHAAGADLSLIAFIALTWSVLLPEESP
;
A
#
# COMPACT_ATOMS: atom_id res chain seq x y z
N MET A 1 20.57 0.32 4.17
CA MET A 1 19.18 0.09 4.65
C MET A 1 18.28 1.27 4.35
N ARG A 2 18.61 2.50 4.75
CA ARG A 2 17.83 3.71 4.40
C ARG A 2 17.43 3.77 2.91
N PHE A 3 18.40 3.65 2.00
CA PHE A 3 18.14 3.62 0.55
C PHE A 3 17.16 2.51 0.13
N LEU A 4 17.39 1.25 0.53
CA LEU A 4 16.53 0.13 0.17
C LEU A 4 15.11 0.30 0.71
N SER A 5 14.97 0.77 1.95
CA SER A 5 13.67 1.06 2.55
C SER A 5 12.91 2.13 1.79
N LEU A 6 13.58 3.22 1.40
CA LEU A 6 12.98 4.27 0.58
C LEU A 6 12.58 3.74 -0.80
N LEU A 7 13.46 2.99 -1.46
CA LEU A 7 13.18 2.40 -2.77
C LEU A 7 11.96 1.48 -2.74
N PHE A 8 11.90 0.53 -1.80
CA PHE A 8 10.77 -0.40 -1.72
C PHE A 8 9.46 0.26 -1.31
N ILE A 9 9.47 1.25 -0.40
CA ILE A 9 8.26 1.99 -0.07
C ILE A 9 7.81 2.83 -1.27
N ALA A 10 8.71 3.51 -1.98
CA ALA A 10 8.36 4.28 -3.18
C ALA A 10 7.73 3.39 -4.26
N LEU A 11 8.29 2.20 -4.49
CA LEU A 11 7.74 1.23 -5.44
C LEU A 11 6.39 0.65 -4.99
N THR A 12 6.13 0.57 -3.67
CA THR A 12 4.82 0.19 -3.12
C THR A 12 3.80 1.34 -3.23
N LEU A 13 4.25 2.58 -3.10
CA LEU A 13 3.40 3.77 -3.17
C LEU A 13 2.85 3.99 -4.59
N ALA A 14 3.65 3.74 -5.64
CA ALA A 14 3.24 3.95 -7.02
C ALA A 14 1.88 3.28 -7.40
N PRO A 15 1.70 1.95 -7.23
CA PRO A 15 0.41 1.31 -7.51
C PRO A 15 -0.69 1.75 -6.53
N ALA A 16 -0.35 2.06 -5.28
CA ALA A 16 -1.33 2.51 -4.30
C ALA A 16 -1.92 3.88 -4.68
N MET A 17 -1.09 4.81 -5.13
CA MET A 17 -1.54 6.11 -5.64
C MET A 17 -2.37 5.96 -6.92
N ALA A 18 -2.06 4.99 -7.78
CA ALA A 18 -2.91 4.69 -8.93
C ALA A 18 -4.33 4.29 -8.49
N HIS A 19 -4.45 3.40 -7.50
CA HIS A 19 -5.75 3.01 -6.94
C HIS A 19 -6.47 4.14 -6.19
N LEU A 20 -5.75 5.10 -5.61
CA LEU A 20 -6.38 6.25 -4.97
C LEU A 20 -7.00 7.22 -5.97
N LEU A 21 -6.38 7.37 -7.15
CA LEU A 21 -6.75 8.39 -8.13
C LEU A 21 -7.70 7.88 -9.22
N GLU A 22 -7.61 6.60 -9.59
CA GLU A 22 -8.50 6.00 -10.60
C GLU A 22 -10.01 6.11 -10.29
N PRO A 23 -10.49 6.06 -9.02
CA PRO A 23 -11.93 5.99 -8.75
C PRO A 23 -12.67 7.25 -9.23
N LEU A 24 -11.98 8.39 -9.32
CA LEU A 24 -12.53 9.67 -9.79
C LEU A 24 -13.23 9.54 -11.15
N ASN A 25 -12.69 8.71 -12.05
CA ASN A 25 -13.25 8.47 -13.37
C ASN A 25 -13.85 7.07 -13.55
N LYS A 26 -13.52 6.12 -12.66
CA LYS A 26 -13.91 4.71 -12.77
C LYS A 26 -15.17 4.35 -11.99
N ILE A 27 -15.46 5.00 -10.85
CA ILE A 27 -16.49 4.54 -9.91
C ILE A 27 -17.93 4.67 -10.44
N ASN A 28 -18.15 5.51 -11.46
CA ASN A 28 -19.46 5.70 -12.07
C ASN A 28 -19.63 4.92 -13.38
N LEU A 29 -18.64 4.12 -13.79
CA LEU A 29 -18.74 3.32 -15.00
C LEU A 29 -19.83 2.26 -14.89
N PRO A 30 -20.52 1.94 -16.00
CA PRO A 30 -21.33 0.74 -16.12
C PRO A 30 -20.53 -0.53 -15.78
N ALA A 31 -21.26 -1.59 -15.42
CA ALA A 31 -20.67 -2.82 -14.91
C ALA A 31 -19.63 -3.44 -15.86
N GLU A 32 -19.94 -3.52 -17.16
CA GLU A 32 -19.04 -4.11 -18.18
C GLU A 32 -17.80 -3.24 -18.43
N ASP A 33 -17.94 -1.92 -18.45
CA ASP A 33 -16.85 -0.98 -18.60
C ASP A 33 -15.91 -1.01 -17.39
N TYR A 34 -16.48 -1.06 -16.17
CA TYR A 34 -15.73 -1.22 -14.94
C TYR A 34 -14.93 -2.54 -14.95
N LEU A 35 -15.55 -3.66 -15.36
CA LEU A 35 -14.89 -4.95 -15.44
C LEU A 35 -13.75 -4.97 -16.47
N THR A 36 -13.95 -4.28 -17.60
CA THR A 36 -12.93 -4.10 -18.64
C THR A 36 -11.74 -3.32 -18.10
N VAL A 37 -11.97 -2.18 -17.46
CA VAL A 37 -10.90 -1.37 -16.84
C VAL A 37 -10.20 -2.16 -15.74
N GLN A 38 -10.91 -2.93 -14.91
CA GLN A 38 -10.28 -3.77 -13.88
C GLN A 38 -9.26 -4.77 -14.44
N GLN A 39 -9.37 -5.18 -15.70
CA GLN A 39 -8.41 -6.13 -16.30
C GLN A 39 -6.99 -5.57 -16.39
N ILE A 40 -6.80 -4.25 -16.35
CA ILE A 40 -5.45 -3.64 -16.38
C ILE A 40 -4.61 -4.01 -15.14
N TYR A 41 -5.27 -4.43 -14.05
CA TYR A 41 -4.62 -4.84 -12.80
C TYR A 41 -4.18 -6.32 -12.77
N ARG A 42 -4.45 -7.09 -13.82
CA ARG A 42 -4.00 -8.48 -13.89
C ARG A 42 -2.49 -8.57 -13.75
N GLY A 43 -2.03 -9.47 -12.88
CA GLY A 43 -0.61 -9.68 -12.61
C GLY A 43 0.00 -8.74 -11.56
N TRP A 44 -0.73 -7.71 -11.08
CA TRP A 44 -0.20 -6.78 -10.06
C TRP A 44 0.09 -7.45 -8.72
N ALA A 45 -0.46 -8.64 -8.46
CA ALA A 45 -0.11 -9.46 -7.31
C ALA A 45 1.40 -9.77 -7.22
N LEU A 46 2.13 -9.74 -8.35
CA LEU A 46 3.58 -9.88 -8.37
C LEU A 46 4.26 -8.79 -7.53
N LEU A 47 3.69 -7.60 -7.39
CA LEU A 47 4.23 -6.53 -6.55
C LEU A 47 4.29 -6.91 -5.05
N GLY A 48 3.74 -8.06 -4.64
CA GLY A 48 3.94 -8.62 -3.31
C GLY A 48 5.42 -8.78 -2.91
N PHE A 49 6.35 -9.03 -3.87
CA PHE A 49 7.78 -9.07 -3.53
C PHE A 49 8.32 -7.69 -3.11
N VAL A 50 7.80 -6.60 -3.71
CA VAL A 50 8.18 -5.22 -3.38
C VAL A 50 7.72 -4.90 -1.96
N VAL A 51 6.47 -5.26 -1.63
CA VAL A 51 5.89 -5.08 -0.31
C VAL A 51 6.67 -5.84 0.75
N PHE A 52 7.05 -7.10 0.48
CA PHE A 52 7.91 -7.87 1.38
C PHE A 52 9.26 -7.17 1.59
N GLY A 53 9.88 -6.67 0.52
CA GLY A 53 11.10 -5.87 0.59
C GLY A 53 10.94 -4.62 1.45
N ALA A 54 9.80 -3.92 1.36
CA ALA A 54 9.49 -2.75 2.17
C ALA A 54 9.40 -3.12 3.67
N LEU A 55 8.64 -4.16 4.03
CA LEU A 55 8.50 -4.64 5.40
C LEU A 55 9.83 -5.10 5.99
N ALA A 56 10.56 -5.95 5.28
CA ALA A 56 11.83 -6.49 5.77
C ALA A 56 12.88 -5.38 5.94
N SER A 57 13.02 -4.51 4.94
CA SER A 57 14.03 -3.45 4.99
C SER A 57 13.74 -2.41 6.07
N THR A 58 12.48 -1.98 6.23
CA THR A 58 12.09 -1.00 7.26
C THR A 58 12.19 -1.57 8.66
N LEU A 59 11.85 -2.84 8.88
CA LEU A 59 12.06 -3.52 10.16
C LEU A 59 13.55 -3.58 10.53
N ILE A 60 14.40 -4.02 9.59
CA ILE A 60 15.85 -4.06 9.80
C ILE A 60 16.40 -2.66 10.08
N LEU A 61 15.90 -1.64 9.37
CA LEU A 61 16.30 -0.26 9.61
C LEU A 61 15.89 0.21 11.01
N ALA A 62 14.64 -0.03 11.43
CA ALA A 62 14.13 0.33 12.76
C ALA A 62 15.00 -0.30 13.88
N ILE A 63 15.38 -1.57 13.74
CA ILE A 63 16.27 -2.23 14.69
C ILE A 63 17.65 -1.56 14.73
N LYS A 64 18.19 -1.15 13.57
CA LYS A 64 19.51 -0.49 13.48
C LYS A 64 19.51 0.89 14.13
N VAL A 65 18.46 1.69 13.94
CA VAL A 65 18.37 3.05 14.47
C VAL A 65 17.75 3.13 15.87
N ARG A 66 17.50 1.99 16.55
CA ARG A 66 16.75 1.92 17.82
C ARG A 66 17.27 2.79 18.98
N LYS A 67 18.51 3.27 18.89
CA LYS A 67 19.11 4.15 19.91
C LYS A 67 18.88 5.63 19.60
N GLU A 68 18.60 5.99 18.36
CA GLU A 68 18.28 7.35 17.89
C GLU A 68 16.75 7.54 17.97
N ARG A 69 16.25 8.04 19.10
CA ARG A 69 14.80 8.00 19.42
C ARG A 69 13.90 8.60 18.33
N GLY A 70 14.28 9.76 17.77
CA GLY A 70 13.52 10.41 16.69
C GLY A 70 13.51 9.61 15.38
N VAL A 71 14.69 9.16 14.94
CA VAL A 71 14.84 8.35 13.72
C VAL A 71 14.13 7.00 13.87
N PHE A 72 14.24 6.39 15.04
CA PHE A 72 13.54 5.14 15.38
C PHE A 72 12.03 5.29 15.31
N ALA A 73 11.46 6.31 15.97
CA ALA A 73 10.01 6.51 16.00
C ALA A 73 9.44 6.68 14.58
N LEU A 74 10.04 7.53 13.76
CA LEU A 74 9.61 7.74 12.37
C LEU A 74 9.77 6.49 11.49
N THR A 75 10.88 5.76 11.66
CA THR A 75 11.10 4.50 10.93
C THR A 75 10.11 3.41 11.36
N LEU A 76 9.78 3.34 12.65
CA LEU A 76 8.78 2.41 13.18
C LEU A 76 7.38 2.75 12.68
N ILE A 77 7.00 4.03 12.63
CA ILE A 77 5.75 4.48 12.01
C ILE A 77 5.68 4.02 10.56
N ALA A 78 6.76 4.20 9.78
CA ALA A 78 6.79 3.74 8.40
C ALA A 78 6.57 2.23 8.27
N PHE A 79 7.25 1.43 9.09
CA PHE A 79 7.04 -0.03 9.13
C PHE A 79 5.59 -0.39 9.49
N LEU A 80 5.04 0.22 10.54
CA LEU A 80 3.68 -0.06 11.00
C LEU A 80 2.61 0.34 9.98
N CYS A 81 2.82 1.44 9.25
CA CYS A 81 1.94 1.85 8.17
C CYS A 81 1.94 0.83 7.01
N ILE A 82 3.11 0.35 6.58
CA ILE A 82 3.19 -0.72 5.55
C ILE A 82 2.58 -2.03 6.07
N ALA A 83 2.78 -2.39 7.33
CA ALA A 83 2.09 -3.54 7.91
C ALA A 83 0.57 -3.34 7.95
N GLY A 84 0.12 -2.13 8.26
CA GLY A 84 -1.28 -1.72 8.22
C GLY A 84 -1.90 -1.86 6.83
N THR A 85 -1.17 -1.52 5.76
CA THR A 85 -1.66 -1.70 4.38
C THR A 85 -1.92 -3.17 4.08
N GLN A 86 -1.07 -4.06 4.59
CA GLN A 86 -1.28 -5.50 4.45
C GLN A 86 -2.49 -5.98 5.21
N ILE A 87 -2.69 -5.50 6.44
CA ILE A 87 -3.88 -5.83 7.23
C ILE A 87 -5.14 -5.40 6.48
N VAL A 88 -5.19 -4.17 5.95
CA VAL A 88 -6.31 -3.67 5.13
C VAL A 88 -6.51 -4.53 3.88
N PHE A 89 -5.44 -4.87 3.17
CA PHE A 89 -5.51 -5.72 1.98
C PHE A 89 -6.12 -7.08 2.30
N TRP A 90 -5.61 -7.79 3.31
CA TRP A 90 -6.07 -9.14 3.63
C TRP A 90 -7.50 -9.18 4.16
N MET A 91 -7.95 -8.13 4.86
CA MET A 91 -9.32 -8.07 5.40
C MET A 91 -10.37 -7.61 4.39
N PHE A 92 -10.01 -6.76 3.42
CA PHE A 92 -11.00 -6.10 2.56
C PHE A 92 -10.76 -6.28 1.07
N THR A 93 -9.53 -6.08 0.58
CA THR A 93 -9.20 -6.20 -0.84
C THR A 93 -9.18 -7.66 -1.28
N TYR A 94 -8.51 -8.54 -0.53
CA TYR A 94 -8.35 -9.94 -0.88
C TYR A 94 -9.68 -10.70 -0.94
N PRO A 95 -10.62 -10.56 0.02
CA PRO A 95 -11.93 -11.22 -0.08
C PRO A 95 -12.74 -10.74 -1.29
N ALA A 96 -12.66 -9.45 -1.65
CA ALA A 96 -13.31 -8.92 -2.84
C ALA A 96 -12.69 -9.49 -4.13
N ASN A 97 -11.35 -9.62 -4.18
CA ASN A 97 -10.67 -10.29 -5.28
C ASN A 97 -11.10 -11.76 -5.39
N GLN A 98 -11.20 -12.50 -4.29
CA GLN A 98 -11.66 -13.89 -4.30
C GLN A 98 -13.10 -14.02 -4.83
N ALA A 99 -14.03 -13.21 -4.31
CA ALA A 99 -15.44 -13.26 -4.70
C ALA A 99 -15.70 -12.90 -6.17
N THR A 100 -14.82 -12.11 -6.77
CA THR A 100 -14.91 -11.68 -8.18
C THR A 100 -14.01 -12.49 -9.12
N ASN A 101 -13.31 -13.51 -8.60
CA ASN A 101 -12.24 -14.23 -9.29
C ASN A 101 -11.23 -13.26 -9.94
N ASN A 102 -10.66 -12.37 -9.12
CA ASN A 102 -9.81 -11.25 -9.52
C ASN A 102 -10.47 -10.36 -10.58
N TRP A 103 -11.71 -9.96 -10.33
CA TRP A 103 -12.49 -9.12 -11.24
C TRP A 103 -12.63 -9.71 -12.64
N THR A 104 -12.78 -11.03 -12.78
CA THR A 104 -13.13 -11.67 -14.06
C THR A 104 -14.60 -12.02 -14.17
N MET A 105 -15.35 -11.89 -13.07
CA MET A 105 -16.80 -12.04 -13.01
C MET A 105 -17.42 -11.01 -12.07
N LEU A 106 -18.71 -10.73 -12.26
CA LEU A 106 -19.49 -9.84 -11.41
C LEU A 106 -20.60 -10.64 -10.71
N PRO A 107 -20.46 -10.96 -9.42
CA PRO A 107 -21.54 -11.55 -8.64
C PRO A 107 -22.66 -10.54 -8.37
N ASP A 108 -23.84 -10.99 -7.93
CA ASP A 108 -25.00 -10.12 -7.67
C ASP A 108 -24.70 -8.93 -6.74
N ASN A 109 -23.78 -9.12 -5.78
CA ASN A 109 -23.37 -8.09 -4.82
C ASN A 109 -22.14 -7.27 -5.26
N TRP A 110 -21.78 -7.27 -6.55
CA TRP A 110 -20.54 -6.65 -7.05
C TRP A 110 -20.39 -5.17 -6.68
N MET A 111 -21.48 -4.40 -6.57
CA MET A 111 -21.42 -2.98 -6.20
C MET A 111 -20.88 -2.78 -4.77
N ALA A 112 -21.26 -3.66 -3.84
CA ALA A 112 -20.75 -3.64 -2.47
C ALA A 112 -19.28 -4.08 -2.44
N LEU A 113 -18.91 -5.08 -3.25
CA LEU A 113 -17.52 -5.53 -3.39
C LEU A 113 -16.63 -4.43 -3.99
N ARG A 114 -17.12 -3.71 -5.01
CA ARG A 114 -16.44 -2.56 -5.62
C ARG A 114 -16.18 -1.49 -4.59
N THR A 115 -17.23 -1.08 -3.88
CA THR A 115 -17.12 -0.07 -2.82
C THR A 115 -16.04 -0.49 -1.82
N ARG A 116 -16.14 -1.71 -1.27
CA ARG A 116 -15.14 -2.21 -0.31
C ARG A 116 -13.72 -2.21 -0.88
N TRP A 117 -13.55 -2.65 -2.12
CA TRP A 117 -12.25 -2.77 -2.78
C TRP A 117 -11.60 -1.41 -3.08
N GLU A 118 -12.38 -0.46 -3.60
CA GLU A 118 -11.88 0.89 -3.93
C GLU A 118 -11.48 1.64 -2.64
N TYR A 119 -12.33 1.60 -1.60
CA TYR A 119 -12.02 2.27 -0.32
C TYR A 119 -10.90 1.59 0.47
N SER A 120 -10.76 0.26 0.38
CA SER A 120 -9.63 -0.43 1.02
C SER A 120 -8.30 -0.09 0.36
N HIS A 121 -8.27 0.08 -0.96
CA HIS A 121 -7.08 0.58 -1.63
C HIS A 121 -6.79 2.05 -1.32
N ALA A 122 -7.81 2.90 -1.25
CA ALA A 122 -7.62 4.29 -0.82
C ALA A 122 -6.99 4.38 0.58
N ALA A 123 -7.49 3.60 1.54
CA ALA A 123 -6.90 3.51 2.87
C ALA A 123 -5.45 2.95 2.83
N GLY A 124 -5.18 1.97 1.98
CA GLY A 124 -3.83 1.45 1.75
C GLY A 124 -2.88 2.49 1.14
N ALA A 125 -3.38 3.36 0.27
CA ALA A 125 -2.61 4.45 -0.33
C ALA A 125 -2.25 5.51 0.70
N ASP A 126 -3.19 5.94 1.53
CA ASP A 126 -2.94 6.91 2.61
C ASP A 126 -1.87 6.40 3.58
N LEU A 127 -1.98 5.15 4.01
CA LEU A 127 -0.98 4.51 4.87
C LEU A 127 0.39 4.42 4.18
N SER A 128 0.43 4.06 2.89
CA SER A 128 1.69 3.99 2.13
C SER A 128 2.33 5.38 1.98
N LEU A 129 1.53 6.42 1.79
CA LEU A 129 1.99 7.80 1.70
C LEU A 129 2.56 8.28 3.04
N ILE A 130 1.85 8.02 4.16
CA ILE A 130 2.34 8.29 5.51
C ILE A 130 3.66 7.57 5.75
N ALA A 131 3.77 6.29 5.35
CA ALA A 131 5.01 5.53 5.49
C ALA A 131 6.18 6.17 4.73
N PHE A 132 5.93 6.60 3.49
CA PHE A 132 6.94 7.26 2.67
C PHE A 132 7.39 8.60 3.28
N ILE A 133 6.45 9.43 3.72
CA ILE A 133 6.73 10.72 4.37
C ILE A 133 7.53 10.50 5.66
N ALA A 134 7.08 9.60 6.53
CA ALA A 134 7.74 9.32 7.80
C ALA A 134 9.17 8.81 7.60
N LEU A 135 9.38 7.88 6.67
CA LEU A 135 10.72 7.37 6.37
C LEU A 135 11.61 8.44 5.72
N THR A 136 11.07 9.27 4.83
CA THR A 136 11.82 10.38 4.23
C THR A 136 12.26 11.37 5.31
N TRP A 137 11.35 11.73 6.22
CA TRP A 137 11.69 12.59 7.35
C TRP A 137 12.75 11.95 8.24
N SER A 138 12.67 10.65 8.52
CA SER A 138 13.67 9.98 9.37
C SER A 138 15.08 10.05 8.80
N VAL A 139 15.23 10.10 7.47
CA VAL A 139 16.52 10.27 6.79
C VAL A 139 17.05 11.71 6.88
N LEU A 140 16.15 12.70 6.96
CA LEU A 140 16.48 14.13 7.02
C LEU A 140 16.78 14.63 8.44
N LEU A 141 16.50 13.85 9.48
CA LEU A 141 16.86 14.22 10.84
C LEU A 141 18.39 14.30 11.00
N PRO A 142 18.93 15.35 11.66
CA PRO A 142 20.33 15.41 12.02
C PRO A 142 20.69 14.24 12.94
N GLU A 143 21.92 13.74 12.85
CA GLU A 143 22.45 12.84 13.88
C GLU A 143 22.47 13.60 15.22
N GLU A 144 21.82 13.04 16.25
CA GLU A 144 21.96 13.58 17.61
C GLU A 144 23.45 13.51 17.96
N SER A 145 24.06 14.67 18.19
CA SER A 145 25.47 14.78 18.56
C SER A 145 25.69 14.04 19.89
N PRO A 146 26.74 13.21 20.02
CA PRO A 146 27.01 12.42 21.21
C PRO A 146 27.24 13.26 22.48
#